data_AF-A0A972X303-F1
#
_entry.id   AF-A0A972X303-F1
#
_cell.length_a   1.000
_cell.length_b   1.000
_cell.length_c   1.000
_cell.angle_alpha   90.00
_cell.angle_beta   90.00
_cell.angle_gamma   90.00
#
_symmetry.space_group_name_H-M   'P 1'
#
loop_
_entity.id
_entity.type
_entity.pdbx_description
1 polymer ?
#
loop_
_entity_poly.entity_id
_entity_poly.type
_entity_poly.pdbx_seq_one_letter_code
_entity_poly.pdbx_strand_id
1 'polypeptide(L)'
;MPTGPPRVAHDCFIGRACGQEVTVGDAPALSLPDLHVQIRRRIKGRAELLPDACAVIVDTVCFYWPQKYMASVARRSAEETPELLDALDVVSAKAREDLEARYGMATNTIEVLDNLVRPVVNEIANVWFDSIEARVDLRLCMWQIRRRQR
;
A
#
# COMPACT_ATOMS: atom_id res chain seq x y z
N MET A 1 -22.10 49.39 -23.36
CA MET A 1 -21.10 48.29 -23.32
C MET A 1 -19.85 48.85 -22.65
N PRO A 2 -19.26 48.18 -21.64
CA PRO A 2 -18.64 46.86 -21.79
C PRO A 2 -19.09 45.79 -20.78
N THR A 3 -18.74 44.56 -21.15
CA THR A 3 -18.99 43.25 -20.55
C THR A 3 -17.87 42.80 -19.60
N GLY A 4 -18.21 42.12 -18.51
CA GLY A 4 -17.28 41.31 -17.72
C GLY A 4 -18.03 40.32 -16.80
N PRO A 5 -17.73 39.00 -16.84
CA PRO A 5 -18.35 37.99 -15.96
C PRO A 5 -17.40 37.60 -14.79
N PRO A 6 -17.71 36.55 -13.99
CA PRO A 6 -18.25 36.61 -12.64
C PRO A 6 -17.18 36.37 -11.54
N ARG A 7 -17.37 36.94 -10.34
CA ARG A 7 -16.61 36.52 -9.15
C ARG A 7 -17.37 35.38 -8.45
N VAL A 8 -16.95 34.14 -8.72
CA VAL A 8 -17.32 32.98 -7.92
C VAL A 8 -16.56 33.06 -6.60
N ALA A 9 -17.30 33.13 -5.49
CA ALA A 9 -16.74 33.01 -4.15
C ALA A 9 -16.30 31.55 -3.92
N HIS A 10 -15.00 31.32 -3.83
CA HIS A 10 -14.45 30.12 -3.23
C HIS A 10 -14.37 30.35 -1.72
N ASP A 11 -15.36 29.85 -0.99
CA ASP A 11 -15.28 29.69 0.45
C ASP A 11 -14.28 28.56 0.76
N CYS A 12 -13.00 28.92 0.84
CA CYS A 12 -11.99 28.10 1.48
C CYS A 12 -12.22 28.15 3.00
N PHE A 13 -12.71 27.05 3.55
CA PHE A 13 -12.75 26.84 5.00
C PHE A 13 -11.31 26.82 5.56
N ILE A 14 -10.89 27.92 6.18
CA ILE A 14 -9.63 28.02 6.93
C ILE A 14 -9.88 27.47 8.34
N GLY A 15 -9.51 26.21 8.56
CA GLY A 15 -9.35 25.64 9.91
C GLY A 15 -7.97 25.98 10.47
N ARG A 16 -7.92 26.84 11.50
CA ARG A 16 -6.68 27.15 12.24
C ARG A 16 -6.20 25.93 13.03
N ALA A 17 -5.08 25.35 12.61
CA ALA A 17 -4.19 24.57 13.48
C ALA A 17 -2.82 25.26 13.45
N CYS A 18 -2.37 25.73 14.61
CA CYS A 18 -0.98 26.11 14.94
C CYS A 18 -0.09 26.62 13.79
N GLY A 19 -0.25 27.89 13.39
CA GLY A 19 0.83 28.75 12.91
C GLY A 19 1.65 28.34 11.66
N GLN A 20 1.34 27.21 11.02
CA GLN A 20 1.83 26.85 9.70
C GLN A 20 0.65 26.85 8.75
N GLU A 21 0.68 27.72 7.75
CA GLU A 21 -0.09 27.54 6.53
C GLU A 21 0.40 26.24 5.88
N VAL A 22 -0.23 25.12 6.21
CA VAL A 22 -0.12 23.91 5.40
C VAL A 22 -0.94 24.18 4.16
N THR A 23 -0.28 24.73 3.13
CA THR A 23 -0.76 24.50 1.77
C THR A 23 -0.89 22.99 1.63
N VAL A 24 -2.05 22.52 1.21
CA VAL A 24 -2.21 21.13 0.75
C VAL A 24 -1.37 21.04 -0.52
N GLY A 25 -0.07 20.87 -0.29
CA GLY A 25 0.93 20.79 -1.33
C GLY A 25 0.59 19.58 -2.18
N ASP A 26 0.68 19.78 -3.48
CA ASP A 26 0.56 18.84 -4.57
C ASP A 26 1.66 17.75 -4.48
N ALA A 27 1.77 17.09 -3.34
CA ALA A 27 2.71 16.00 -3.13
C ALA A 27 2.29 14.89 -4.09
N PRO A 28 3.19 14.45 -5.00
CA PRO A 28 2.86 13.39 -5.92
C PRO A 28 2.50 12.16 -5.10
N ALA A 29 1.22 11.77 -5.15
CA ALA A 29 0.74 10.56 -4.52
C ALA A 29 1.59 9.38 -5.01
N LEU A 30 1.97 8.47 -4.10
CA LEU A 30 2.79 7.31 -4.47
C LEU A 30 2.12 6.54 -5.62
N SER A 31 2.82 6.43 -6.74
CA SER A 31 2.33 5.67 -7.88
C SER A 31 2.53 4.17 -7.64
N LEU A 32 1.70 3.32 -8.27
CA LEU A 32 1.86 1.87 -8.16
C LEU A 32 3.24 1.36 -8.64
N PRO A 33 3.81 1.86 -9.76
CA PRO A 33 5.19 1.55 -10.13
C PRO A 33 6.22 1.97 -9.08
N ASP A 34 6.05 3.13 -8.44
CA ASP A 34 6.95 3.59 -7.39
C ASP A 34 6.87 2.69 -6.16
N LEU A 35 5.67 2.23 -5.78
CA LEU A 35 5.48 1.24 -4.72
C LEU A 35 6.23 -0.06 -5.04
N HIS A 36 6.12 -0.58 -6.26
CA HIS A 36 6.85 -1.80 -6.67
C HIS A 36 8.36 -1.62 -6.54
N VAL A 37 8.89 -0.50 -7.02
CA VAL A 37 10.33 -0.18 -6.92
C VAL A 37 10.75 -0.03 -5.47
N GLN A 38 9.95 0.66 -4.65
CA GLN A 38 10.25 0.90 -3.24
C GLN A 38 10.29 -0.42 -2.45
N ILE A 39 9.27 -1.26 -2.56
CA ILE A 39 9.21 -2.54 -1.85
C ILE A 39 10.36 -3.44 -2.28
N ARG A 40 10.62 -3.54 -3.60
CA ARG A 40 11.74 -4.33 -4.14
C ARG A 40 13.09 -3.88 -3.56
N ARG A 41 13.34 -2.57 -3.52
CA ARG A 41 14.58 -1.99 -2.95
C ARG A 41 14.73 -2.22 -1.45
N ARG A 42 13.62 -2.30 -0.71
CA ARG A 42 13.65 -2.59 0.73
C ARG A 42 13.98 -4.04 1.02
N ILE A 43 13.40 -4.98 0.25
CA ILE A 43 13.67 -6.42 0.39
C ILE A 43 15.10 -6.79 -0.05
N LYS A 44 15.58 -6.19 -1.15
CA LYS A 44 16.88 -6.49 -1.79
C LYS A 44 17.01 -7.96 -2.25
N GLY A 45 18.20 -8.35 -2.71
CA GLY A 45 18.55 -9.75 -2.96
C GLY A 45 17.70 -10.40 -4.06
N ARG A 46 17.01 -11.51 -3.74
CA ARG A 46 16.15 -12.23 -4.70
C ARG A 46 15.06 -11.36 -5.33
N ALA A 47 14.56 -10.34 -4.62
CA ALA A 47 13.57 -9.42 -5.17
C ALA A 47 14.13 -8.56 -6.32
N GLU A 48 15.42 -8.21 -6.28
CA GLU A 48 16.07 -7.44 -7.35
C GLU A 48 16.30 -8.30 -8.60
N LEU A 49 16.52 -9.60 -8.42
CA LEU A 49 16.70 -10.56 -9.51
C LEU A 49 15.39 -10.93 -10.21
N LEU A 50 14.25 -10.77 -9.52
CA LEU A 50 12.92 -11.18 -9.98
C LEU A 50 11.93 -10.00 -9.91
N PRO A 51 12.15 -8.92 -10.68
CA PRO A 51 11.35 -7.69 -10.58
C PRO A 51 9.86 -7.91 -10.86
N ASP A 52 9.54 -8.72 -11.86
CA ASP A 52 8.15 -8.98 -12.27
C ASP A 52 7.42 -9.85 -11.25
N ALA A 53 8.08 -10.88 -10.72
CA ALA A 53 7.53 -11.72 -9.66
C ALA A 53 7.26 -10.89 -8.39
N CYS A 54 8.21 -10.01 -8.01
CA CYS A 54 8.03 -9.11 -6.89
C CYS A 54 6.82 -8.18 -7.09
N ALA A 55 6.65 -7.60 -8.29
CA ALA A 55 5.52 -6.72 -8.59
C ALA A 55 4.17 -7.45 -8.49
N VAL A 56 4.08 -8.67 -9.04
CA VAL A 56 2.89 -9.52 -8.94
C VAL A 56 2.56 -9.86 -7.49
N ILE A 57 3.57 -10.18 -6.67
CA ILE A 57 3.36 -10.48 -5.25
C ILE A 57 2.88 -9.21 -4.51
N VAL A 58 3.49 -8.05 -4.77
CA VAL A 58 3.03 -6.76 -4.19
C VAL A 58 1.57 -6.49 -4.54
N ASP A 59 1.20 -6.65 -5.81
CA ASP A 59 -0.18 -6.45 -6.26
C ASP A 59 -1.15 -7.38 -5.54
N THR A 60 -0.76 -8.66 -5.40
CA THR A 60 -1.58 -9.68 -4.74
C THR A 60 -1.77 -9.39 -3.25
N VAL A 61 -0.69 -9.05 -2.55
CA VAL A 61 -0.76 -8.68 -1.14
C VAL A 61 -1.62 -7.42 -0.95
N CYS A 62 -1.43 -6.41 -1.80
CA CYS A 62 -2.24 -5.20 -1.77
C CYS A 62 -3.72 -5.46 -2.06
N PHE A 63 -4.04 -6.40 -2.95
CA PHE A 63 -5.42 -6.79 -3.23
C PHE A 63 -6.11 -7.33 -1.96
N TYR A 64 -5.47 -8.28 -1.28
CA TYR A 64 -5.99 -8.94 -0.07
C TYR A 64 -5.81 -8.13 1.22
N TRP A 65 -5.13 -6.99 1.18
CA TRP A 65 -4.85 -6.19 2.38
C TRP A 65 -6.13 -5.73 3.10
N PRO A 66 -6.30 -6.06 4.40
CA PRO A 66 -7.52 -5.78 5.14
C PRO A 66 -7.52 -4.34 5.69
N GLN A 67 -7.70 -3.36 4.79
CA GLN A 67 -7.56 -1.92 5.08
C GLN A 67 -8.31 -1.44 6.34
N LYS A 68 -9.56 -1.87 6.53
CA LYS A 68 -10.38 -1.44 7.70
C LYS A 68 -9.80 -1.98 9.00
N TYR A 69 -9.40 -3.24 9.01
CA TYR A 69 -8.81 -3.90 10.17
C TYR A 69 -7.44 -3.28 10.49
N MET A 70 -6.55 -3.17 9.52
CA MET A 70 -5.21 -2.60 9.71
C MET A 70 -5.26 -1.11 10.10
N ALA A 71 -6.29 -0.36 9.68
CA ALA A 71 -6.51 1.01 10.14
C ALA A 71 -7.02 1.06 11.59
N SER A 72 -7.76 0.05 12.05
CA SER A 72 -8.13 -0.11 13.45
C SER A 72 -6.91 -0.41 14.31
N VAL A 73 -6.06 -1.34 13.87
CA VAL A 73 -4.80 -1.71 14.53
C VAL A 73 -3.87 -0.50 14.62
N ALA A 74 -3.68 0.26 13.53
CA ALA A 74 -2.80 1.44 13.50
C ALA A 74 -3.22 2.60 14.43
N ARG A 75 -4.41 2.52 15.04
CA ARG A 75 -4.90 3.52 16.02
C ARG A 75 -4.68 3.07 17.47
N ARG A 76 -4.24 1.83 17.70
CA ARG A 76 -3.97 1.26 19.02
C ARG A 76 -2.48 1.43 19.35
N SER A 77 -2.12 1.39 20.63
CA SER A 77 -0.73 1.53 21.06
C SER A 77 0.12 0.33 20.62
N ALA A 78 1.43 0.55 20.40
CA ALA A 78 2.34 -0.49 19.89
C ALA A 78 2.51 -1.70 20.82
N GLU A 79 2.20 -1.56 22.11
CA GLU A 79 2.34 -2.62 23.13
C GLU A 79 1.20 -3.66 23.07
N GLU A 80 0.14 -3.42 22.31
CA GLU A 80 -1.12 -4.18 22.37
C GLU A 80 -1.47 -4.96 21.09
N THR A 81 -0.51 -5.38 20.26
CA THR A 81 -0.86 -5.94 18.94
C THR A 81 -0.26 -7.31 18.57
N PRO A 82 -0.37 -8.36 19.41
CA PRO A 82 -0.25 -9.74 18.94
C PRO A 82 -1.10 -10.01 17.68
N GLU A 83 -2.28 -9.39 17.61
CA GLU A 83 -3.21 -9.57 16.50
C GLU A 83 -2.70 -8.96 15.19
N LEU A 84 -1.70 -8.06 15.23
CA LEU A 84 -1.03 -7.60 14.03
C LEU A 84 -0.25 -8.75 13.38
N LEU A 85 0.53 -9.49 14.16
CA LEU A 85 1.33 -10.59 13.64
C LEU A 85 0.42 -11.68 13.04
N ASP A 86 -0.65 -12.04 13.74
CA ASP A 86 -1.67 -12.97 13.23
C ASP A 86 -2.31 -12.47 11.92
N ALA A 87 -2.61 -11.18 11.83
CA ALA A 87 -3.17 -10.60 10.62
C ALA A 87 -2.17 -10.63 9.45
N LEU A 88 -0.88 -10.42 9.71
CA LEU A 88 0.16 -10.56 8.67
C LEU A 88 0.31 -12.01 8.21
N ASP A 89 0.16 -12.99 9.10
CA ASP A 89 0.13 -14.42 8.74
C ASP A 89 -1.06 -14.74 7.83
N VAL A 90 -2.25 -14.24 8.17
CA VAL A 90 -3.46 -14.43 7.34
C VAL A 90 -3.29 -13.81 5.96
N VAL A 91 -2.74 -12.59 5.87
CA VAL A 91 -2.48 -11.93 4.57
C VAL A 91 -1.45 -12.71 3.76
N SER A 92 -0.39 -13.20 4.41
CA SER A 92 0.64 -14.02 3.75
C SER A 92 0.02 -15.30 3.18
N ALA A 93 -0.78 -16.01 3.98
CA ALA A 93 -1.45 -17.24 3.56
C ALA A 93 -2.41 -16.99 2.39
N LYS A 94 -3.20 -15.92 2.43
CA LYS A 94 -4.15 -15.60 1.35
C LYS A 94 -3.49 -15.18 0.06
N ALA A 95 -2.45 -14.35 0.13
CA ALA A 95 -1.68 -13.98 -1.05
C ALA A 95 -1.01 -15.22 -1.67
N ARG A 96 -0.49 -16.12 -0.84
CA ARG A 96 0.14 -17.37 -1.29
C ARG A 96 -0.87 -18.30 -1.96
N GLU A 97 -1.99 -18.58 -1.33
CA GLU A 97 -3.07 -19.44 -1.87
C GLU A 97 -3.46 -19.01 -3.29
N ASP A 98 -3.62 -17.71 -3.49
CA ASP A 98 -4.00 -17.12 -4.77
C ASP A 98 -2.87 -17.15 -5.83
N LEU A 99 -1.61 -17.01 -5.40
CA LEU A 99 -0.45 -17.14 -6.28
C LEU A 99 -0.21 -18.59 -6.71
N GLU A 100 -0.34 -19.54 -5.80
CA GLU A 100 -0.25 -20.98 -6.09
C GLU A 100 -1.37 -21.42 -7.04
N ALA A 101 -2.58 -20.89 -6.88
CA ALA A 101 -3.69 -21.15 -7.80
C ALA A 101 -3.43 -20.61 -9.22
N ARG A 102 -2.74 -19.46 -9.35
CA ARG A 102 -2.46 -18.83 -10.65
C ARG A 102 -1.23 -19.37 -11.36
N TYR A 103 -0.17 -19.68 -10.62
CA TYR A 103 1.14 -20.05 -11.18
C TYR A 103 1.51 -21.52 -10.96
N GLY A 104 0.68 -22.27 -10.23
CA GLY A 104 0.90 -23.68 -9.91
C GLY A 104 1.90 -23.92 -8.79
N MET A 105 2.21 -25.20 -8.57
CA MET A 105 3.02 -25.70 -7.45
C MET A 105 4.35 -26.32 -7.89
N ALA A 106 4.93 -25.85 -9.00
CA ALA A 106 6.27 -26.27 -9.39
C ALA A 106 7.31 -25.83 -8.34
N THR A 107 8.35 -26.64 -8.12
CA THR A 107 9.36 -26.40 -7.06
C THR A 107 9.96 -24.99 -7.10
N ASN A 108 10.34 -24.51 -8.29
CA ASN A 108 10.89 -23.17 -8.45
C ASN A 108 9.86 -22.08 -8.07
N THR A 109 8.59 -22.24 -8.45
CA THR A 109 7.52 -21.32 -8.08
C THR A 109 7.35 -21.26 -6.57
N ILE A 110 7.27 -22.42 -5.91
CA ILE A 110 7.12 -22.51 -4.45
C ILE A 110 8.31 -21.85 -3.76
N GLU A 111 9.55 -22.12 -4.20
CA GLU A 111 10.74 -21.47 -3.65
C GLU A 111 10.64 -19.95 -3.77
N VAL A 112 10.27 -19.42 -4.94
CA VAL A 112 10.10 -17.97 -5.11
C VAL A 112 9.05 -17.42 -4.14
N LEU A 113 7.92 -18.09 -3.98
CA LEU A 113 6.85 -17.68 -3.08
C LEU A 113 7.28 -17.72 -1.60
N ASP A 114 7.96 -18.78 -1.17
CA ASP A 114 8.54 -18.92 0.17
C ASP A 114 9.48 -17.76 0.51
N ASN A 115 10.29 -17.35 -0.47
CA ASN A 115 11.30 -16.32 -0.29
C ASN A 115 10.75 -14.89 -0.36
N LEU A 116 9.64 -14.64 -1.05
CA LEU A 116 9.18 -13.28 -1.36
C LEU A 116 7.87 -12.89 -0.70
N VAL A 117 6.92 -13.81 -0.48
CA VAL A 117 5.59 -13.44 0.03
C VAL A 117 5.68 -12.79 1.40
N ARG A 118 6.36 -13.43 2.36
CA ARG A 118 6.48 -12.89 3.72
C ARG A 118 7.27 -11.57 3.76
N PRO A 119 8.43 -11.43 3.10
CA PRO A 119 9.11 -10.14 3.01
C PRO A 119 8.27 -9.02 2.40
N VAL A 120 7.51 -9.30 1.33
CA VAL A 120 6.61 -8.30 0.73
C VAL A 120 5.51 -7.88 1.70
N VAL A 121 4.89 -8.84 2.41
CA VAL A 121 3.87 -8.53 3.43
C VAL A 121 4.45 -7.65 4.54
N ASN A 122 5.65 -7.97 5.03
CA ASN A 122 6.34 -7.19 6.06
C ASN A 122 6.64 -5.77 5.57
N GLU A 123 7.13 -5.59 4.34
CA GLU A 123 7.43 -4.26 3.83
C GLU A 123 6.18 -3.42 3.55
N ILE A 124 5.09 -4.04 3.09
CA ILE A 124 3.79 -3.36 2.98
C ILE A 124 3.27 -2.96 4.36
N ALA A 125 3.46 -3.80 5.38
CA ALA A 125 3.13 -3.45 6.76
C ALA A 125 3.98 -2.26 7.24
N ASN A 126 5.29 -2.28 7.01
CA ASN A 126 6.18 -1.17 7.37
C ASN A 126 5.71 0.14 6.73
N VAL A 127 5.37 0.14 5.44
CA VAL A 127 4.79 1.33 4.77
C VAL A 127 3.45 1.73 5.38
N TRP A 128 2.58 0.78 5.69
CA TRP A 128 1.28 1.06 6.29
C TRP A 128 1.36 1.66 7.70
N PHE A 129 2.32 1.26 8.51
CA PHE A 129 2.45 1.76 9.89
C PHE A 129 3.42 2.94 10.04
N ASP A 130 4.09 3.35 8.96
CA ASP A 130 5.05 4.47 8.94
C ASP A 130 4.38 5.83 9.22
N SER A 131 3.32 6.17 8.48
CA SER A 131 2.66 7.48 8.59
C SER A 131 1.19 7.46 8.15
N ILE A 132 0.46 8.55 8.39
CA ILE A 132 -0.91 8.70 7.87
C ILE A 132 -0.87 8.83 6.34
N GLU A 133 0.10 9.60 5.84
CA GLU A 133 0.34 9.90 4.44
C GLU A 133 0.64 8.62 3.66
N ALA A 134 1.58 7.80 4.14
CA ALA A 134 1.91 6.52 3.52
C ALA A 134 0.70 5.57 3.45
N ARG A 135 -0.22 5.61 4.42
CA ARG A 135 -1.48 4.84 4.35
C ARG A 135 -2.43 5.35 3.29
N VAL A 136 -2.54 6.66 3.10
CA VAL A 136 -3.37 7.26 2.06
C VAL A 136 -2.86 6.83 0.68
N ASP A 137 -1.56 6.97 0.47
CA ASP A 137 -0.85 6.55 -0.74
C ASP A 137 -1.05 5.06 -1.05
N LEU A 138 -0.87 4.21 -0.05
CA LEU A 138 -1.01 2.77 -0.20
C LEU A 138 -2.47 2.38 -0.49
N ARG A 139 -3.47 3.08 0.06
CA ARG A 139 -4.89 2.88 -0.28
C ARG A 139 -5.18 3.22 -1.74
N LEU A 140 -4.57 4.28 -2.29
CA LEU A 140 -4.71 4.62 -3.70
C LEU A 140 -4.15 3.50 -4.59
N CYS A 141 -2.97 2.98 -4.28
CA CYS A 141 -2.38 1.84 -4.98
C CYS A 141 -3.31 0.60 -4.94
N MET A 142 -3.83 0.25 -3.75
CA MET A 142 -4.77 -0.88 -3.59
C MET A 142 -6.06 -0.69 -4.39
N TRP A 143 -6.58 0.53 -4.46
CA TRP A 143 -7.76 0.83 -5.28
C TRP A 143 -7.47 0.65 -6.77
N GLN A 144 -6.31 1.11 -7.26
CA GLN A 144 -5.89 0.92 -8.65
C GLN A 144 -5.79 -0.57 -9.00
N ILE A 145 -5.18 -1.39 -8.13
CA ILE A 145 -5.06 -2.84 -8.32
C ILE A 145 -6.45 -3.49 -8.39
N ARG A 146 -7.33 -3.19 -7.42
CA ARG A 146 -8.69 -3.76 -7.37
C ARG A 146 -9.56 -3.37 -8.56
N ARG A 147 -9.30 -2.22 -9.19
CA ARG A 147 -9.98 -1.81 -10.42
C ARG A 147 -9.48 -2.53 -11.66
N ARG A 148 -8.21 -2.95 -11.69
CA ARG A 148 -7.62 -3.68 -12.83
C ARG A 148 -7.99 -5.15 -12.86
N GLN A 149 -8.34 -5.73 -11.71
CA GLN A 149 -8.66 -7.16 -11.55
C GLN A 149 -10.18 -7.46 -11.53
N ARG A 150 -11.03 -6.44 -11.76
CA ARG A 150 -12.47 -6.59 -11.98
C ARG A 150 -12.75 -6.47 -13.46
#